data_AF-A0AAP2S619-F1
#
_entry.id   AF-A0AAP2S619-F1
#
_cell.length_a   1.000
_cell.length_b   1.000
_cell.length_c   1.000
_cell.angle_alpha   90.00
_cell.angle_beta   90.00
_cell.angle_gamma   90.00
#
_symmetry.space_group_name_H-M   'P 1'
#
loop_
_entity.id
_entity.type
_entity.pdbx_description
1 polymer ?
#
loop_
_entity_poly.entity_id
_entity_poly.type
_entity_poly.pdbx_seq_one_letter_code
_entity_poly.pdbx_strand_id
1 'polypeptide(L)'
;MLSTVQAKLLIVDDLPENLLALEALIKREDRQVYKALSADEALSLLLEHEFAMAILDVQMPGMNGFELAELMRGTEKTKNIPIVFVSAAGRELNYAFKGYESGAVDFLHKPLDIHAVKSKVNVFVDLYRQSKAMKLQVEALERSRREQELLLTRLQATQAELEQAVRMRDDFMSIVAHEVRTPLNGLILETQLRKMHLARDNAAAFTLDKMHAMVDRDERQIRSLIRLIEDMLDVSRIRTGKLSIRPAPFDLAQLVSSLVNNFAPQVTAAESSMQLVVDGPVEGHWDEFRIEQVVTNLLTNALRYGAKSPVHVRV
;
A
#
# COMPACT_ATOMS: atom_id res chain seq x y z
N MET A 1 5.86 -32.18 3.43
CA MET A 1 4.51 -31.56 3.36
C MET A 1 3.41 -32.55 2.97
N LEU A 2 3.65 -33.60 2.16
CA LEU A 2 2.65 -34.65 1.90
C LEU A 2 2.32 -35.53 3.13
N SER A 3 3.20 -35.56 4.15
CA SER A 3 3.11 -36.42 5.32
C SER A 3 2.08 -35.99 6.38
N THR A 4 1.43 -34.83 6.25
CA THR A 4 0.50 -34.31 7.26
C THR A 4 -0.97 -34.49 6.91
N VAL A 5 -1.30 -34.88 5.67
CA VAL A 5 -2.68 -35.14 5.26
C VAL A 5 -3.02 -36.59 5.57
N GLN A 6 -3.72 -36.79 6.69
CA GLN A 6 -4.28 -38.10 7.03
C GLN A 6 -5.50 -38.37 6.15
N ALA A 7 -5.43 -39.44 5.35
CA ALA A 7 -6.54 -39.84 4.49
C ALA A 7 -7.60 -40.58 5.30
N LYS A 8 -8.87 -40.17 5.21
CA LYS A 8 -9.97 -40.89 5.84
C LYS A 8 -10.55 -41.90 4.85
N LEU A 9 -10.74 -43.14 5.28
CA LEU A 9 -11.35 -44.21 4.49
C LEU A 9 -12.67 -44.61 5.13
N LEU A 10 -13.70 -44.82 4.33
CA LEU A 10 -14.97 -45.37 4.78
C LEU A 10 -15.05 -46.83 4.34
N ILE A 11 -15.35 -47.74 5.25
CA ILE A 11 -15.66 -49.14 4.93
C ILE A 11 -17.06 -49.47 5.45
N VAL A 12 -17.88 -50.08 4.59
CA VAL A 12 -19.29 -50.37 4.86
C VAL A 12 -19.59 -51.82 4.54
N ASP A 13 -20.02 -52.59 5.53
CA ASP A 13 -20.37 -54.01 5.44
C ASP A 13 -21.26 -54.35 6.65
N ASP A 14 -22.29 -55.16 6.46
CA ASP A 14 -23.26 -55.51 7.51
C ASP A 14 -22.70 -56.53 8.52
N LEU A 15 -21.59 -57.19 8.17
CA LEU A 15 -20.92 -58.17 9.03
C LEU A 15 -19.71 -57.53 9.75
N PRO A 16 -19.72 -57.45 11.09
CA PRO A 16 -18.62 -56.89 11.87
C PRO A 16 -17.26 -57.56 11.59
N GLU A 17 -17.25 -58.85 11.26
CA GLU A 17 -16.03 -59.61 10.97
C GLU A 17 -15.36 -59.15 9.68
N ASN A 18 -16.14 -58.83 8.65
CA ASN A 18 -15.63 -58.31 7.38
C ASN A 18 -15.01 -56.93 7.56
N LEU A 19 -15.66 -56.06 8.33
CA LEU A 19 -15.14 -54.74 8.68
C LEU A 19 -13.80 -54.83 9.41
N LEU A 20 -13.70 -55.74 10.39
CA LEU A 20 -12.47 -55.95 11.16
C LEU A 20 -11.34 -56.49 10.25
N ALA A 21 -11.65 -57.43 9.37
CA ALA A 21 -10.69 -58.00 8.43
C ALA A 21 -10.18 -56.95 7.44
N LEU A 22 -11.08 -56.18 6.83
CA LEU A 22 -10.75 -55.09 5.91
C LEU A 22 -9.92 -54.00 6.59
N GLU A 23 -10.31 -53.58 7.80
CA GLU A 23 -9.54 -52.62 8.59
C GLU A 23 -8.12 -53.14 8.84
N ALA A 24 -7.97 -54.38 9.31
CA ALA A 24 -6.65 -54.98 9.58
C ALA A 24 -5.77 -55.05 8.32
N LEU A 25 -6.35 -55.27 7.14
CA LEU A 25 -5.62 -55.30 5.87
C LEU A 25 -5.09 -53.94 5.45
N ILE A 26 -5.86 -52.87 5.69
CA ILE A 26 -5.56 -51.54 5.17
C ILE A 26 -4.95 -50.59 6.20
N LYS A 27 -5.03 -50.89 7.50
CA LYS A 27 -4.55 -50.02 8.59
C LYS A 27 -3.08 -49.63 8.42
N ARG A 28 -2.82 -48.33 8.46
CA ARG A 28 -1.48 -47.70 8.44
C ARG A 28 -1.54 -46.36 9.18
N GLU A 29 -0.40 -45.82 9.58
CA GLU A 29 -0.31 -44.54 10.33
C GLU A 29 -0.85 -43.34 9.55
N ASP A 30 -0.79 -43.45 8.23
CA ASP A 30 -1.00 -42.36 7.28
C ASP A 30 -2.49 -42.21 6.89
N ARG A 31 -3.37 -43.06 7.42
CA ARG A 31 -4.80 -43.07 7.15
C ARG A 31 -5.64 -43.46 8.36
N GLN A 32 -6.87 -42.98 8.39
CA GLN A 32 -7.86 -43.29 9.42
C GLN A 32 -9.02 -44.04 8.78
N VAL A 33 -9.40 -45.18 9.36
CA VAL A 33 -10.51 -46.01 8.86
C VAL A 33 -11.76 -45.72 9.70
N TYR A 34 -12.86 -45.43 9.03
CA TYR A 34 -14.19 -45.31 9.60
C TYR A 34 -15.03 -46.48 9.10
N LYS A 35 -15.84 -47.02 9.99
CA LYS A 35 -16.61 -48.25 9.77
C LYS A 35 -18.09 -47.93 9.89
N ALA A 36 -18.91 -48.53 9.04
CA ALA A 36 -20.35 -48.49 9.16
C ALA A 36 -20.93 -49.88 8.93
N LEU A 37 -21.89 -50.26 9.78
CA LEU A 37 -22.62 -51.53 9.70
C LEU A 37 -23.87 -51.43 8.81
N SER A 38 -24.19 -50.22 8.34
CA SER A 38 -25.36 -49.95 7.49
C SER A 38 -25.11 -48.75 6.59
N ALA A 39 -25.93 -48.63 5.54
CA ALA A 39 -25.89 -47.46 4.65
C ALA A 39 -26.24 -46.15 5.38
N ASP A 40 -27.17 -46.18 6.34
CA ASP A 40 -27.57 -44.99 7.11
C ASP A 40 -26.42 -44.47 8.00
N GLU A 41 -25.69 -45.38 8.63
CA GLU A 41 -24.49 -45.02 9.40
C GLU A 41 -23.39 -44.45 8.48
N ALA A 42 -23.21 -45.04 7.29
CA ALA A 42 -22.27 -44.56 6.29
C ALA A 42 -22.62 -43.13 5.82
N LEU A 43 -23.90 -42.86 5.54
CA LEU A 43 -24.39 -41.53 5.18
C LEU A 43 -24.16 -40.52 6.31
N SER A 44 -24.39 -40.92 7.56
CA SER A 44 -24.12 -40.07 8.73
C SER A 44 -22.64 -39.66 8.80
N LEU A 45 -21.73 -40.61 8.60
CA LEU A 45 -20.28 -40.34 8.56
C LEU A 45 -19.88 -39.43 7.39
N LEU A 46 -20.51 -39.59 6.22
CA LEU A 46 -20.27 -38.77 5.03
C LEU A 46 -20.69 -37.30 5.21
N LEU A 47 -21.57 -37.00 6.15
CA LEU A 47 -21.93 -35.62 6.51
C LEU A 47 -20.84 -34.94 7.35
N GLU A 48 -20.18 -35.71 8.21
CA GLU A 48 -19.19 -35.20 9.17
C GLU A 48 -17.76 -35.18 8.62
N HIS A 49 -17.47 -36.03 7.64
CA HIS A 49 -16.10 -36.29 7.19
C HIS A 49 -15.95 -36.27 5.67
N GLU A 50 -14.81 -35.72 5.22
CA GLU A 50 -14.35 -35.86 3.84
C GLU A 50 -13.48 -37.13 3.74
N PHE A 51 -13.88 -38.05 2.86
CA PHE A 51 -13.19 -39.32 2.65
C PHE A 51 -12.35 -39.33 1.37
N ALA A 52 -11.21 -40.01 1.45
CA ALA A 52 -10.34 -40.28 0.30
C ALA A 52 -10.89 -41.37 -0.61
N MET A 53 -11.66 -42.32 -0.05
CA MET A 53 -12.40 -43.36 -0.76
C MET A 53 -13.41 -44.05 0.17
N ALA A 54 -14.36 -44.76 -0.42
CA ALA A 54 -15.27 -45.66 0.27
C ALA A 54 -15.14 -47.09 -0.29
N ILE A 55 -15.14 -48.10 0.58
CA ILE A 55 -15.25 -49.51 0.21
C ILE A 55 -16.64 -49.97 0.67
N LEU A 56 -17.47 -50.41 -0.26
CA LEU A 56 -18.88 -50.73 0.00
C LEU A 56 -19.14 -52.20 -0.31
N ASP A 57 -19.68 -52.94 0.64
CA ASP A 57 -20.26 -54.24 0.33
C ASP A 57 -21.53 -54.08 -0.52
N VAL A 58 -21.69 -54.96 -1.51
CA VAL A 58 -22.85 -54.92 -2.40
C VAL A 58 -24.10 -55.49 -1.72
N GLN A 59 -23.95 -56.52 -0.87
CA GLN A 59 -25.05 -57.28 -0.31
C GLN A 59 -25.29 -56.92 1.15
N MET A 60 -26.05 -55.84 1.37
CA MET A 60 -26.44 -55.40 2.72
C MET A 60 -27.98 -55.43 2.89
N PRO A 61 -28.49 -55.73 4.09
CA PRO A 61 -29.92 -55.67 4.38
C PRO A 61 -30.45 -54.24 4.36
N GLY A 62 -31.68 -54.08 3.87
CA GLY A 62 -32.31 -52.77 3.72
C GLY A 62 -31.84 -52.07 2.45
N MET A 63 -30.77 -51.29 2.55
CA MET A 63 -30.19 -50.55 1.42
C MET A 63 -28.90 -51.21 0.95
N ASN A 64 -28.82 -51.52 -0.34
CA ASN A 64 -27.63 -52.18 -0.91
C ASN A 64 -26.50 -51.18 -1.24
N GLY A 65 -25.29 -51.67 -1.47
CA GLY A 65 -24.13 -50.81 -1.76
C GLY A 65 -24.30 -49.91 -2.99
N PHE A 66 -25.03 -50.36 -4.00
CA PHE A 66 -25.29 -49.55 -5.20
C PHE A 66 -26.25 -48.38 -4.92
N GLU A 67 -27.28 -48.60 -4.11
CA GLU A 67 -28.21 -47.53 -3.69
C GLU A 67 -27.48 -46.48 -2.84
N LEU A 68 -26.60 -46.91 -1.93
CA LEU A 68 -25.75 -45.98 -1.17
C LEU A 68 -24.83 -45.18 -2.11
N ALA A 69 -24.24 -45.82 -3.11
CA ALA A 69 -23.40 -45.14 -4.09
C ALA A 69 -24.17 -44.10 -4.93
N GLU A 70 -25.40 -44.40 -5.35
CA GLU A 70 -26.28 -43.43 -6.02
C GLU A 70 -26.51 -42.18 -5.13
N LEU A 71 -26.81 -42.39 -3.84
CA LEU A 71 -26.99 -41.28 -2.89
C LEU A 71 -25.71 -40.46 -2.71
N MET A 72 -24.55 -41.13 -2.65
CA MET A 72 -23.25 -40.46 -2.60
C MET A 72 -22.99 -39.63 -3.86
N ARG A 73 -23.37 -40.12 -5.04
CA ARG A 73 -23.22 -39.40 -6.32
C ARG A 73 -24.20 -38.24 -6.45
N GLY A 74 -25.37 -38.31 -5.82
CA GLY A 74 -26.37 -37.24 -5.79
C GLY A 74 -25.98 -36.00 -4.97
N THR A 75 -24.91 -36.07 -4.16
CA THR A 75 -24.53 -35.00 -3.23
C THR A 75 -23.19 -34.35 -3.61
N GLU A 76 -23.14 -33.02 -3.75
CA GLU A 76 -21.97 -32.26 -4.23
C GLU A 76 -20.67 -32.55 -3.46
N LYS A 77 -20.77 -32.77 -2.15
CA LYS A 77 -19.62 -33.06 -1.29
C LYS A 77 -19.04 -34.46 -1.47
N THR A 78 -19.89 -35.44 -1.82
CA THR A 78 -19.52 -36.86 -1.84
C THR A 78 -19.45 -37.44 -3.24
N LYS A 79 -19.95 -36.72 -4.26
CA LYS A 79 -20.05 -37.21 -5.63
C LYS A 79 -18.73 -37.58 -6.28
N ASN A 80 -17.62 -37.04 -5.79
CA ASN A 80 -16.28 -37.30 -6.30
C ASN A 80 -15.49 -38.33 -5.49
N ILE A 81 -16.07 -38.87 -4.40
CA ILE A 81 -15.39 -39.88 -3.59
C ILE A 81 -15.26 -41.15 -4.43
N PRO A 82 -14.05 -41.72 -4.59
CA PRO A 82 -13.87 -43.01 -5.25
C PRO A 82 -14.56 -44.12 -4.46
N ILE A 83 -15.31 -44.98 -5.16
CA ILE A 83 -16.07 -46.08 -4.55
C ILE A 83 -15.49 -47.40 -5.05
N VAL A 84 -15.17 -48.31 -4.12
CA VAL A 84 -14.73 -49.66 -4.43
C VAL A 84 -15.76 -50.64 -3.90
N PHE A 85 -16.44 -51.35 -4.80
CA PHE A 85 -17.44 -52.35 -4.41
C PHE A 85 -16.79 -53.68 -4.06
N VAL A 86 -17.29 -54.33 -3.01
CA VAL A 86 -16.95 -55.70 -2.66
C VAL A 86 -18.13 -56.60 -3.02
N SER A 87 -17.92 -57.53 -3.95
CA SER A 87 -19.00 -58.36 -4.52
C SER A 87 -18.70 -59.86 -4.47
N ALA A 88 -19.74 -60.68 -4.42
CA ALA A 88 -19.63 -62.12 -4.68
C ALA A 88 -19.51 -62.38 -6.19
N ALA A 89 -18.84 -63.45 -6.60
CA ALA A 89 -18.57 -63.73 -8.00
C ALA A 89 -19.85 -64.06 -8.81
N GLY A 90 -19.98 -63.47 -10.02
CA GLY A 90 -20.63 -64.14 -11.16
C GLY A 90 -21.97 -63.61 -11.69
N ARG A 91 -22.74 -62.75 -10.99
CA ARG A 91 -24.05 -62.29 -11.52
C ARG A 91 -24.40 -60.80 -11.34
N GLU A 92 -23.63 -60.04 -10.57
CA GLU A 92 -23.94 -58.64 -10.22
C GLU A 92 -23.37 -57.61 -11.20
N LEU A 93 -22.41 -58.02 -12.06
CA LEU A 93 -21.80 -57.18 -13.09
C LEU A 93 -22.79 -56.66 -14.14
N ASN A 94 -23.93 -57.32 -14.34
CA ASN A 94 -24.96 -56.86 -15.28
C ASN A 94 -25.79 -55.68 -14.76
N TYR A 95 -25.85 -55.47 -13.44
CA TYR A 95 -26.42 -54.26 -12.83
C TYR A 95 -25.43 -53.09 -12.86
N ALA A 96 -24.12 -53.37 -12.92
CA ALA A 96 -23.05 -52.36 -12.94
C ALA A 96 -22.99 -51.54 -14.25
N PHE A 97 -23.51 -52.05 -15.37
CA PHE A 97 -23.30 -51.43 -16.69
C PHE A 97 -24.30 -50.34 -17.09
N LYS A 98 -25.41 -50.14 -16.36
CA LYS A 98 -26.48 -49.20 -16.78
C LYS A 98 -26.42 -47.78 -16.21
N GLY A 99 -25.54 -47.51 -15.22
CA GLY A 99 -25.51 -46.19 -14.56
C GLY A 99 -24.11 -45.63 -14.23
N TYR A 100 -23.05 -46.43 -14.30
CA TYR A 100 -21.75 -46.06 -13.71
C TYR A 100 -20.64 -45.84 -14.75
N GLU A 101 -20.85 -44.92 -15.69
CA GLU A 101 -19.83 -44.51 -16.68
C GLU A 101 -18.82 -43.46 -16.16
N SER A 102 -18.92 -43.00 -14.91
CA SER A 102 -17.91 -42.13 -14.31
C SER A 102 -16.78 -42.98 -13.74
N GLY A 103 -15.57 -42.90 -14.29
CA GLY A 103 -14.38 -43.71 -13.96
C GLY A 103 -13.81 -43.63 -12.53
N ALA A 104 -14.65 -43.41 -11.51
CA ALA A 104 -14.34 -43.38 -10.07
C ALA A 104 -14.98 -44.57 -9.31
N VAL A 105 -15.29 -45.66 -10.01
CA VAL A 105 -15.87 -46.89 -9.45
C VAL A 105 -14.99 -48.08 -9.82
N ASP A 106 -14.59 -48.87 -8.83
CA ASP A 106 -13.76 -50.07 -8.98
C ASP A 106 -14.38 -51.24 -8.20
N PHE A 107 -13.93 -52.47 -8.45
CA PHE A 107 -14.50 -53.69 -7.87
C PHE A 107 -13.44 -54.59 -7.23
N LEU A 108 -13.84 -55.30 -6.18
CA LEU A 108 -13.12 -56.34 -5.48
C LEU A 108 -14.02 -57.58 -5.36
N HIS A 109 -13.49 -58.75 -5.72
CA HIS A 109 -14.24 -60.00 -5.66
C HIS A 109 -13.92 -60.77 -4.38
N LYS A 110 -14.95 -61.35 -3.74
CA LYS A 110 -14.78 -62.32 -2.65
C LYS A 110 -14.38 -63.69 -3.24
N PRO A 111 -13.38 -64.41 -2.68
CA PRO A 111 -12.54 -64.03 -1.53
C PRO A 111 -11.55 -62.91 -1.86
N LEU A 112 -11.42 -61.94 -0.95
CA LEU A 112 -10.59 -60.75 -1.16
C LEU A 112 -9.11 -61.09 -1.33
N ASP A 113 -8.52 -60.69 -2.45
CA ASP A 113 -7.07 -60.74 -2.63
C ASP A 113 -6.38 -59.62 -1.85
N ILE A 114 -5.51 -59.99 -0.92
CA ILE A 114 -4.81 -59.06 -0.01
C ILE A 114 -4.01 -58.01 -0.79
N HIS A 115 -3.33 -58.43 -1.87
CA HIS A 115 -2.50 -57.54 -2.67
C HIS A 115 -3.36 -56.57 -3.50
N ALA A 116 -4.48 -57.04 -4.04
CA ALA A 116 -5.42 -56.21 -4.80
C ALA A 116 -6.04 -55.12 -3.91
N VAL A 117 -6.54 -55.49 -2.72
CA VAL A 117 -7.11 -54.53 -1.76
C VAL A 117 -6.08 -53.46 -1.39
N LYS A 118 -4.90 -53.88 -0.92
CA LYS A 118 -3.84 -52.95 -0.50
C LYS A 118 -3.42 -52.02 -1.63
N SER A 119 -3.27 -52.54 -2.86
CA SER A 119 -2.85 -51.74 -4.01
C SER A 119 -3.88 -50.67 -4.36
N LYS A 120 -5.17 -51.04 -4.45
CA LYS A 120 -6.25 -50.08 -4.75
C LYS A 120 -6.35 -48.99 -3.69
N VAL A 121 -6.33 -49.37 -2.40
CA VAL A 121 -6.39 -48.38 -1.31
C VAL A 121 -5.20 -47.43 -1.35
N ASN A 122 -3.99 -47.92 -1.60
CA ASN A 122 -2.81 -47.06 -1.69
C ASN A 122 -2.92 -46.05 -2.84
N VAL A 123 -3.36 -46.48 -4.03
CA VAL A 123 -3.52 -45.58 -5.19
C VAL A 123 -4.50 -44.44 -4.88
N PHE A 124 -5.67 -44.74 -4.32
CA PHE A 124 -6.65 -43.69 -4.01
C PHE A 124 -6.20 -42.77 -2.88
N VAL A 125 -5.51 -43.28 -1.87
CA VAL A 125 -4.92 -42.47 -0.81
C VAL A 125 -3.86 -41.51 -1.36
N ASP A 126 -2.99 -41.99 -2.24
CA ASP A 126 -1.94 -41.18 -2.86
C ASP A 126 -2.54 -40.09 -3.76
N LEU A 127 -3.54 -40.43 -4.58
CA LEU A 127 -4.28 -39.46 -5.40
C LEU A 127 -4.98 -38.40 -4.56
N TYR A 128 -5.66 -38.79 -3.47
CA TYR A 128 -6.31 -37.85 -2.56
C TYR A 128 -5.31 -36.87 -1.96
N ARG A 129 -4.16 -37.36 -1.50
CA ARG A 129 -3.09 -36.54 -0.92
C ARG A 129 -2.49 -35.58 -1.93
N GLN A 130 -2.21 -36.04 -3.14
CA GLN A 130 -1.70 -35.20 -4.21
C GLN A 130 -2.70 -34.10 -4.56
N SER A 131 -3.98 -34.44 -4.73
CA SER A 131 -5.04 -33.46 -5.00
C SER A 131 -5.15 -32.41 -3.89
N LYS A 132 -5.14 -32.84 -2.62
CA LYS A 132 -5.21 -31.93 -1.47
C LYS A 132 -3.98 -31.04 -1.38
N ALA A 133 -2.79 -31.59 -1.57
CA ALA A 133 -1.54 -30.83 -1.58
C ALA A 133 -1.51 -29.79 -2.71
N MET A 134 -1.94 -30.18 -3.91
CA MET A 134 -2.00 -29.28 -5.07
C MET A 134 -3.00 -28.13 -4.83
N LYS A 135 -4.18 -28.43 -4.28
CA LYS A 135 -5.16 -27.40 -3.93
C LYS A 135 -4.58 -26.38 -2.94
N LEU A 136 -3.93 -26.85 -1.87
CA LEU A 136 -3.28 -25.97 -0.89
C LEU A 136 -2.16 -25.13 -1.51
N GLN A 137 -1.38 -25.70 -2.44
CA GLN A 137 -0.34 -24.97 -3.17
C GLN A 137 -0.92 -23.88 -4.07
N VAL A 138 -2.00 -24.16 -4.80
CA VAL A 138 -2.68 -23.17 -5.65
C VAL A 138 -3.22 -22.02 -4.79
N GLU A 139 -3.91 -22.33 -3.70
CA GLU A 139 -4.42 -21.31 -2.77
C GLU A 139 -3.29 -20.45 -2.17
N ALA A 140 -2.16 -21.06 -1.81
CA ALA A 140 -1.00 -20.33 -1.30
C ALA A 140 -0.36 -19.43 -2.37
N LEU A 141 -0.25 -19.92 -3.60
CA LEU A 141 0.29 -19.17 -4.73
C LEU A 141 -0.59 -17.98 -5.09
N GLU A 142 -1.92 -18.15 -5.11
CA GLU A 142 -2.86 -17.06 -5.33
C GLU A 142 -2.76 -15.97 -4.26
N ARG A 143 -2.60 -16.35 -2.98
CA ARG A 143 -2.39 -15.39 -1.90
C ARG A 143 -1.09 -14.61 -2.10
N SER A 144 0.01 -15.30 -2.39
CA SER A 144 1.31 -14.68 -2.65
C SER A 144 1.26 -13.72 -3.84
N ARG A 145 0.59 -14.12 -4.93
CA ARG A 145 0.41 -13.27 -6.11
C ARG A 145 -0.37 -11.99 -5.79
N ARG A 146 -1.46 -12.09 -5.03
CA ARG A 146 -2.25 -10.91 -4.60
C ARG A 146 -1.41 -9.96 -3.76
N GLU A 147 -0.59 -10.49 -2.86
CA GLU A 147 0.33 -9.68 -2.03
C GLU A 147 1.37 -8.96 -2.90
N GLN A 148 1.95 -9.65 -3.89
CA GLN A 148 2.88 -9.05 -4.85
C GLN A 148 2.23 -7.93 -5.68
N GLU A 149 1.00 -8.12 -6.16
CA GLU A 149 0.27 -7.10 -6.93
C GLU A 149 -0.01 -5.83 -6.09
N LEU A 150 -0.34 -6.00 -4.81
CA LEU A 150 -0.49 -4.88 -3.88
C LEU A 150 0.83 -4.13 -3.63
N LEU A 151 1.92 -4.88 -3.40
CA LEU A 151 3.25 -4.30 -3.20
C LEU A 151 3.74 -3.52 -4.41
N LEU A 152 3.54 -4.05 -5.63
CA LEU A 152 3.90 -3.37 -6.87
C LEU A 152 3.13 -2.07 -7.04
N THR A 153 1.83 -2.08 -6.76
CA THR A 153 1.00 -0.87 -6.82
C THR A 153 1.50 0.19 -5.83
N ARG A 154 1.85 -0.22 -4.60
CA ARG A 154 2.40 0.69 -3.59
C ARG A 154 3.76 1.26 -3.99
N LEU A 155 4.61 0.43 -4.59
CA LEU A 155 5.93 0.83 -5.11
C LEU A 155 5.79 1.90 -6.22
N GLN A 156 4.89 1.67 -7.18
CA GLN A 156 4.64 2.62 -8.26
C GLN A 156 4.12 3.96 -7.74
N ALA A 157 3.19 3.96 -6.78
CA ALA A 157 2.70 5.19 -6.17
C ALA A 157 3.83 5.95 -5.45
N THR A 158 4.65 5.24 -4.67
CA THR A 158 5.79 5.84 -3.96
C THR A 158 6.84 6.38 -4.92
N GLN A 159 7.11 5.68 -6.04
CA GLN A 159 8.03 6.15 -7.07
C GLN A 159 7.51 7.43 -7.73
N ALA A 160 6.22 7.49 -8.07
CA ALA A 160 5.62 8.69 -8.65
C ALA A 160 5.70 9.90 -7.70
N GLU A 161 5.43 9.69 -6.41
CA GLU A 161 5.61 10.72 -5.38
C GLU A 161 7.06 11.21 -5.29
N LEU A 162 8.02 10.29 -5.33
CA LEU A 162 9.45 10.63 -5.29
C LEU A 162 9.88 11.40 -6.54
N GLU A 163 9.48 10.96 -7.73
CA GLU A 163 9.77 11.65 -8.99
C GLU A 163 9.19 13.06 -8.99
N GLN A 164 7.97 13.24 -8.47
CA GLN A 164 7.38 14.56 -8.30
C GLN A 164 8.18 15.42 -7.32
N ALA A 165 8.59 14.86 -6.18
CA ALA A 165 9.41 15.56 -5.18
C ALA A 165 10.75 16.01 -5.77
N VAL A 166 11.40 15.15 -6.56
CA VAL A 166 12.65 15.45 -7.26
C VAL A 166 12.46 16.56 -8.28
N ARG A 167 11.42 16.48 -9.13
CA ARG A 167 11.11 17.55 -10.10
C ARG A 167 10.89 18.89 -9.41
N MET A 168 10.05 18.91 -8.37
CA MET A 168 9.80 20.14 -7.60
C MET A 168 11.06 20.67 -6.89
N ARG A 169 12.02 19.80 -6.54
CA ARG A 169 13.33 20.23 -6.01
C ARG A 169 14.15 20.91 -7.10
N ASP A 170 14.20 20.31 -8.29
CA ASP A 170 14.99 20.81 -9.41
C ASP A 170 14.44 22.13 -9.94
N ASP A 171 13.11 22.25 -10.05
CA ASP A 171 12.43 23.51 -10.41
C ASP A 171 12.75 24.62 -9.40
N PHE A 172 12.70 24.31 -8.10
CA PHE A 172 13.07 25.26 -7.05
C PHE A 172 14.52 25.72 -7.19
N MET A 173 15.47 24.79 -7.39
CA MET A 173 16.89 25.14 -7.57
C MET A 173 17.12 25.99 -8.83
N SER A 174 16.36 25.75 -9.90
CA SER A 174 16.41 26.57 -11.12
C SER A 174 15.95 28.01 -10.86
N ILE A 175 14.84 28.19 -10.14
CA ILE A 175 14.35 29.51 -9.73
C ILE A 175 15.39 30.21 -8.85
N VAL A 176 15.93 29.51 -7.85
CA VAL A 176 16.98 30.03 -6.96
C VAL A 176 18.18 30.53 -7.77
N ALA A 177 18.67 29.73 -8.72
CA ALA A 177 19.80 30.10 -9.55
C ALA A 177 19.53 31.36 -10.39
N HIS A 178 18.33 31.49 -10.95
CA HIS A 178 17.94 32.67 -11.74
C HIS A 178 17.84 33.95 -10.87
N GLU A 179 17.15 33.84 -9.76
CA GLU A 179 16.90 34.93 -8.80
C GLU A 179 18.19 35.43 -8.16
N VAL A 180 19.19 34.56 -7.91
CA VAL A 180 20.52 34.97 -7.44
C VAL A 180 21.37 35.57 -8.57
N ARG A 181 21.30 35.01 -9.79
CA ARG A 181 22.12 35.45 -10.93
C ARG A 181 21.81 36.89 -11.33
N THR A 182 20.55 37.30 -11.27
CA THR A 182 20.11 38.64 -11.70
C THR A 182 20.78 39.79 -10.93
N PRO A 183 20.69 39.87 -9.58
CA PRO A 183 21.38 40.91 -8.82
C PRO A 183 22.91 40.79 -8.90
N LEU A 184 23.45 39.56 -8.98
CA LEU A 184 24.88 39.33 -9.13
C LEU A 184 25.42 39.89 -10.46
N ASN A 185 24.71 39.67 -11.56
CA ASN A 185 25.07 40.21 -12.88
C ASN A 185 25.11 41.74 -12.88
N GLY A 186 24.22 42.40 -12.13
CA GLY A 186 24.28 43.84 -11.98
C GLY A 186 25.56 44.32 -11.27
N LEU A 187 25.98 43.63 -10.20
CA LEU A 187 27.24 43.94 -9.50
C LEU A 187 28.46 43.72 -10.41
N ILE A 188 28.43 42.64 -11.20
CA ILE A 188 29.46 42.34 -12.21
C ILE A 188 29.55 43.47 -13.24
N LEU A 189 28.41 43.92 -13.77
CA LEU A 189 28.35 44.99 -14.76
C LEU A 189 28.88 46.31 -14.20
N GLU A 190 28.45 46.72 -13.00
CA GLU A 190 28.95 47.91 -12.32
C GLU A 190 30.47 47.84 -12.11
N THR A 191 30.97 46.68 -11.69
CA THR A 191 32.41 46.44 -11.53
C THR A 191 33.16 46.55 -12.87
N GLN A 192 32.62 46.00 -13.95
CA GLN A 192 33.21 46.11 -15.29
C GLN A 192 33.23 47.54 -15.82
N LEU A 193 32.13 48.29 -15.61
CA LEU A 193 32.06 49.71 -15.97
C LEU A 193 33.11 50.53 -15.23
N ARG A 194 33.30 50.31 -13.93
CA ARG A 194 34.35 50.97 -13.14
C ARG A 194 35.74 50.61 -13.64
N LYS A 195 36.01 49.32 -13.93
CA LYS A 195 37.28 48.90 -14.55
C LYS A 195 37.55 49.62 -15.87
N MET A 196 36.52 49.79 -16.72
CA MET A 196 36.65 50.52 -17.98
C MET A 196 36.95 52.02 -17.78
N HIS A 197 36.31 52.66 -16.80
CA HIS A 197 36.60 54.07 -16.47
C HIS A 197 38.03 54.26 -15.95
N LEU A 198 38.52 53.33 -15.11
CA LEU A 198 39.90 53.34 -14.62
C LEU A 198 40.91 53.13 -15.76
N ALA A 199 40.66 52.18 -16.67
CA ALA A 199 41.54 51.90 -17.80
C ALA A 199 41.63 53.07 -18.81
N ARG A 200 40.68 54.01 -18.77
CA ARG A 200 40.64 55.21 -19.62
C ARG A 200 41.08 56.49 -18.89
N ASP A 201 41.63 56.37 -17.67
CA ASP A 201 41.98 57.51 -16.80
C ASP A 201 40.84 58.53 -16.63
N ASN A 202 39.58 58.07 -16.65
CA ASN A 202 38.42 58.93 -16.53
C ASN A 202 38.12 59.24 -15.05
N ALA A 203 38.96 60.07 -14.42
CA ALA A 203 38.83 60.47 -13.03
C ALA A 203 37.49 61.18 -12.72
N ALA A 204 36.87 61.83 -13.71
CA ALA A 204 35.56 62.48 -13.58
C ALA A 204 34.41 61.49 -13.31
N ALA A 205 34.59 60.20 -13.57
CA ALA A 205 33.64 59.15 -13.19
C ALA A 205 33.70 58.79 -11.68
N PHE A 206 34.78 59.22 -11.00
CA PHE A 206 35.13 58.83 -9.63
C PHE A 206 35.23 60.06 -8.69
N THR A 207 34.39 61.07 -8.91
CA THR A 207 34.25 62.16 -7.92
C THR A 207 33.70 61.60 -6.60
N LEU A 208 33.97 62.27 -5.48
CA LEU A 208 33.56 61.81 -4.14
C LEU A 208 32.06 61.47 -4.08
N ASP A 209 31.19 62.34 -4.60
CA ASP A 209 29.74 62.12 -4.65
C ASP A 209 29.36 60.88 -5.48
N LYS A 210 30.04 60.65 -6.62
CA LYS A 210 29.79 59.47 -7.47
C LYS A 210 30.28 58.20 -6.80
N MET A 211 31.40 58.25 -6.08
CA MET A 211 31.90 57.11 -5.30
C MET A 211 30.93 56.74 -4.19
N HIS A 212 30.42 57.71 -3.43
CA HIS A 212 29.37 57.46 -2.44
C HIS A 212 28.14 56.81 -3.08
N ALA A 213 27.64 57.36 -4.19
CA ALA A 213 26.51 56.78 -4.91
C ALA A 213 26.78 55.39 -5.53
N MET A 214 28.04 55.05 -5.82
CA MET A 214 28.44 53.70 -6.24
C MET A 214 28.39 52.72 -5.06
N VAL A 215 29.00 53.08 -3.93
CA VAL A 215 29.00 52.26 -2.70
C VAL A 215 27.57 52.02 -2.21
N ASP A 216 26.73 53.06 -2.17
CA ASP A 216 25.33 52.94 -1.76
C ASP A 216 24.53 52.01 -2.69
N ARG A 217 24.82 52.01 -4.00
CA ARG A 217 24.19 51.08 -4.95
C ARG A 217 24.63 49.65 -4.70
N ASP A 218 25.92 49.41 -4.52
CA ASP A 218 26.45 48.08 -4.21
C ASP A 218 25.87 47.55 -2.90
N GLU A 219 25.82 48.38 -1.85
CA GLU A 219 25.29 48.00 -0.56
C GLU A 219 23.81 47.64 -0.65
N ARG A 220 22.99 48.43 -1.36
CA ARG A 220 21.58 48.09 -1.60
C ARG A 220 21.44 46.75 -2.33
N GLN A 221 22.29 46.49 -3.31
CA GLN A 221 22.25 45.26 -4.10
C GLN A 221 22.67 44.03 -3.29
N ILE A 222 23.69 44.17 -2.44
CA ILE A 222 24.14 43.13 -1.49
C ILE A 222 23.05 42.86 -0.45
N ARG A 223 22.48 43.89 0.16
CA ARG A 223 21.37 43.73 1.13
C ARG A 223 20.16 43.04 0.50
N SER A 224 19.85 43.36 -0.76
CA SER A 224 18.79 42.67 -1.50
C SER A 224 19.11 41.19 -1.74
N LEU A 225 20.36 40.84 -2.02
CA LEU A 225 20.78 39.46 -2.22
C LEU A 225 20.74 38.65 -0.92
N ILE A 226 21.12 39.25 0.22
CA ILE A 226 20.99 38.64 1.55
C ILE A 226 19.52 38.32 1.84
N ARG A 227 18.63 39.30 1.66
CA ARG A 227 17.19 39.10 1.87
C ARG A 227 16.63 37.96 1.01
N LEU A 228 17.04 37.90 -0.25
CA LEU A 228 16.62 36.86 -1.19
C LEU A 228 17.09 35.45 -0.74
N ILE A 229 18.30 35.33 -0.20
CA ILE A 229 18.79 34.08 0.40
C ILE A 229 17.98 33.71 1.64
N GLU A 230 17.71 34.67 2.52
CA GLU A 230 16.90 34.45 3.72
C GLU A 230 15.48 33.99 3.37
N ASP A 231 14.83 34.63 2.41
CA ASP A 231 13.51 34.25 1.90
C ASP A 231 13.53 32.81 1.34
N MET A 232 14.55 32.43 0.58
CA MET A 232 14.71 31.07 0.06
C MET A 232 14.92 30.03 1.15
N LEU A 233 15.69 30.37 2.20
CA LEU A 233 15.89 29.50 3.35
C LEU A 233 14.59 29.31 4.14
N ASP A 234 13.79 30.36 4.28
CA ASP A 234 12.49 30.26 4.94
C ASP A 234 11.49 29.44 4.12
N VAL A 235 11.43 29.60 2.79
CA VAL A 235 10.63 28.72 1.91
C VAL A 235 11.03 27.25 2.07
N SER A 236 12.33 26.96 2.13
CA SER A 236 12.84 25.60 2.36
C SER A 236 12.46 25.03 3.73
N ARG A 237 12.55 25.84 4.80
CA ARG A 237 12.14 25.45 6.15
C ARG A 237 10.64 25.20 6.26
N ILE A 238 9.82 26.03 5.60
CA ILE A 238 8.36 25.83 5.50
C ILE A 238 8.06 24.49 4.83
N ARG A 239 8.65 24.24 3.67
CA ARG A 239 8.39 23.03 2.88
C ARG A 239 8.84 21.74 3.57
N THR A 240 9.89 21.80 4.40
CA THR A 240 10.37 20.66 5.19
C THR A 240 9.68 20.52 6.55
N GLY A 241 8.74 21.40 6.90
CA GLY A 241 8.09 21.42 8.21
C GLY A 241 9.04 21.76 9.37
N LYS A 242 10.22 22.31 9.08
CA LYS A 242 11.25 22.67 10.05
C LYS A 242 11.20 24.14 10.47
N LEU A 243 10.22 24.90 9.98
CA LEU A 243 10.03 26.28 10.41
C LEU A 243 9.63 26.30 11.89
N SER A 244 10.49 26.84 12.73
CA SER A 244 10.16 27.06 14.15
C SER A 244 9.27 28.29 14.26
N ILE A 245 8.08 28.10 14.85
CA ILE A 245 7.18 29.16 15.32
C ILE A 245 7.24 29.15 16.84
N ARG A 246 7.45 30.31 17.46
CA ARG A 246 7.58 30.49 18.90
C ARG A 246 6.52 31.48 19.39
N PRO A 247 5.29 31.01 19.65
CA PRO A 247 4.22 31.89 20.12
C PRO A 247 4.51 32.41 21.53
N ALA A 248 4.30 33.71 21.73
CA ALA A 248 4.33 34.39 23.02
C ALA A 248 3.08 35.28 23.17
N PRO A 249 2.57 35.49 24.40
CA PRO A 249 1.42 36.36 24.63
C PRO A 249 1.79 37.83 24.41
N PHE A 250 1.15 38.50 23.45
CA PHE A 250 1.23 39.96 23.27
C PHE A 250 0.03 40.52 22.50
N ASP A 251 -0.12 41.85 22.49
CA ASP A 251 -1.13 42.56 21.70
C ASP A 251 -0.65 42.79 20.26
N LEU A 252 -1.26 42.08 19.30
CA LEU A 252 -0.95 42.19 17.88
C LEU A 252 -1.19 43.61 17.35
N ALA A 253 -2.20 44.32 17.87
CA ALA A 253 -2.52 45.67 17.43
C ALA A 253 -1.38 46.65 17.74
N GLN A 254 -0.71 46.47 18.87
CA GLN A 254 0.45 47.27 19.26
C GLN A 254 1.65 47.04 18.35
N LEU A 255 1.93 45.78 17.97
CA LEU A 255 2.99 45.44 17.03
C LEU A 255 2.74 46.05 15.66
N VAL A 256 1.55 45.84 15.09
CA VAL A 256 1.19 46.36 13.76
C VAL A 256 1.22 47.89 13.74
N SER A 257 0.73 48.55 14.80
CA SER A 257 0.80 50.01 14.93
C SER A 257 2.24 50.52 14.92
N SER A 258 3.14 49.86 15.65
CA SER A 258 4.56 50.20 15.69
C SER A 258 5.23 50.04 14.32
N LEU A 259 4.91 48.95 13.61
CA LEU A 259 5.42 48.69 12.26
C LEU A 259 4.93 49.72 11.25
N VAL A 260 3.64 50.03 11.22
CA VAL A 260 3.08 51.06 10.32
C VAL A 260 3.76 52.41 10.54
N ASN A 261 3.97 52.81 11.80
CA ASN A 261 4.64 54.07 12.13
C ASN A 261 6.10 54.10 11.64
N ASN A 262 6.81 52.98 11.72
CA ASN A 262 8.18 52.86 11.20
C ASN A 262 8.26 52.99 9.67
N PHE A 263 7.15 52.76 8.95
CA PHE A 263 7.10 52.86 7.49
C PHE A 263 6.88 54.28 6.95
N ALA A 264 6.69 55.29 7.81
CA ALA A 264 6.42 56.68 7.39
C ALA A 264 7.43 57.24 6.35
N PRO A 265 8.77 57.05 6.50
CA PRO A 265 9.73 57.54 5.51
C PRO A 265 9.57 56.88 4.13
N GLN A 266 9.22 55.59 4.09
CA GLN A 266 9.03 54.84 2.84
C GLN A 266 7.71 55.19 2.16
N VAL A 267 6.66 55.49 2.93
CA VAL A 267 5.37 56.00 2.41
C VAL A 267 5.58 57.34 1.70
N THR A 268 6.32 58.26 2.32
CA THR A 268 6.65 59.56 1.72
C THR A 268 7.49 59.39 0.45
N ALA A 269 8.51 58.52 0.48
CA ALA A 269 9.34 58.25 -0.69
C ALA A 269 8.56 57.60 -1.85
N ALA A 270 7.53 56.82 -1.55
CA ALA A 270 6.66 56.18 -2.54
C ALA A 270 5.53 57.10 -3.05
N GLU A 271 5.43 58.34 -2.56
CA GLU A 271 4.35 59.29 -2.85
C GLU A 271 2.94 58.68 -2.66
N SER A 272 2.81 57.83 -1.64
CA SER A 272 1.56 57.15 -1.29
C SER A 272 1.03 57.67 0.06
N SER A 273 -0.14 57.19 0.46
CA SER A 273 -0.71 57.42 1.80
C SER A 273 -1.00 56.08 2.47
N MET A 274 -0.88 56.05 3.79
CA MET A 274 -1.14 54.84 4.59
C MET A 274 -2.13 55.18 5.70
N GLN A 275 -3.18 54.40 5.83
CA GLN A 275 -4.20 54.55 6.87
C GLN A 275 -4.24 53.28 7.72
N LEU A 276 -4.14 53.45 9.04
CA LEU A 276 -4.28 52.38 10.02
C LEU A 276 -5.60 52.54 10.77
N VAL A 277 -6.39 51.48 10.79
CA VAL A 277 -7.62 51.36 11.61
C VAL A 277 -7.38 50.27 12.64
N VAL A 278 -7.49 50.61 13.93
CA VAL A 278 -7.38 49.66 15.04
C VAL A 278 -8.74 49.56 15.72
N ASP A 279 -9.37 48.39 15.67
CA ASP A 279 -10.70 48.18 16.26
C ASP A 279 -10.66 47.94 17.78
N GLY A 280 -9.49 47.54 18.32
CA GLY A 280 -9.24 47.29 19.74
C GLY A 280 -7.93 46.51 19.95
N PRO A 281 -7.53 46.22 21.20
CA PRO A 281 -6.39 45.34 21.47
C PRO A 281 -6.70 43.91 21.01
N VAL A 282 -5.73 43.29 20.36
CA VAL A 282 -5.81 41.92 19.82
C VAL A 282 -4.81 41.04 20.57
N GLU A 283 -5.15 40.75 21.83
CA GLU A 283 -4.34 39.90 22.71
C GLU A 283 -4.40 38.44 22.27
N GLY A 284 -3.24 37.81 22.11
CA GLY A 284 -3.15 36.41 21.71
C GLY A 284 -1.74 35.86 21.82
N HIS A 285 -1.58 34.58 21.49
CA HIS A 285 -0.26 33.96 21.40
C HIS A 285 0.22 34.01 19.95
N TRP A 286 1.17 34.89 19.68
CA TRP A 286 1.70 35.12 18.33
C TRP A 286 3.22 34.99 18.32
N ASP A 287 3.79 34.76 17.15
CA ASP A 287 5.24 34.83 16.97
C ASP A 287 5.59 36.22 16.45
N GLU A 288 6.14 37.06 17.33
CA GLU A 288 6.44 38.48 17.05
C GLU A 288 7.30 38.63 15.80
N PHE A 289 8.38 37.84 15.70
CA PHE A 289 9.31 37.89 14.57
C PHE A 289 8.64 37.49 13.25
N ARG A 290 7.81 36.43 13.26
CA ARG A 290 7.13 35.96 12.03
C ARG A 290 6.02 36.88 11.59
N ILE A 291 5.26 37.45 12.53
CA ILE A 291 4.23 38.43 12.21
C ILE A 291 4.86 39.72 11.67
N GLU A 292 5.94 40.21 12.29
CA GLU A 292 6.69 41.34 11.78
C GLU A 292 7.17 41.11 10.35
N GLN A 293 7.73 39.93 10.05
CA GLN A 293 8.16 39.55 8.71
C GLN A 293 7.00 39.58 7.70
N VAL A 294 5.84 39.00 8.05
CA VAL A 294 4.65 38.98 7.18
C VAL A 294 4.15 40.40 6.89
N VAL A 295 3.95 41.20 7.94
CA VAL A 295 3.43 42.57 7.82
C VAL A 295 4.39 43.44 7.01
N THR A 296 5.69 43.38 7.33
CA THR A 296 6.75 44.10 6.60
C THR A 296 6.76 43.75 5.12
N ASN A 297 6.63 42.47 4.77
CA ASN A 297 6.59 42.02 3.37
C ASN A 297 5.35 42.52 2.64
N LEU A 298 4.17 42.46 3.27
CA LEU A 298 2.93 42.97 2.67
C LEU A 298 3.00 44.49 2.44
N LEU A 299 3.45 45.26 3.45
CA LEU A 299 3.57 46.71 3.34
C LEU A 299 4.60 47.13 2.30
N THR A 300 5.77 46.47 2.27
CA THR A 300 6.81 46.75 1.28
C THR A 300 6.30 46.47 -0.14
N ASN A 301 5.57 45.37 -0.34
CA ASN A 301 4.98 45.05 -1.64
C ASN A 301 3.90 46.05 -2.05
N ALA A 302 3.02 46.44 -1.11
CA ALA A 302 1.97 47.42 -1.36
C ALA A 302 2.56 48.78 -1.79
N LEU A 303 3.62 49.25 -1.14
CA LEU A 303 4.28 50.51 -1.50
C LEU A 303 5.05 50.42 -2.82
N ARG A 304 5.68 49.28 -3.10
CA ARG A 304 6.51 49.10 -4.31
C ARG A 304 5.66 48.91 -5.57
N TYR A 305 4.55 48.19 -5.49
CA TYR A 305 3.74 47.79 -6.64
C TYR A 305 2.36 48.45 -6.68
N GLY A 306 1.96 49.18 -5.65
CA GLY A 306 0.63 49.81 -5.54
C GLY A 306 0.41 51.07 -6.37
N ALA A 307 1.36 51.48 -7.21
CA ALA A 307 1.23 52.62 -8.13
C ALA A 307 0.71 53.93 -7.46
N LYS A 308 1.24 54.27 -6.28
CA LYS A 308 0.83 55.42 -5.44
C LYS A 308 -0.58 55.35 -4.85
N SER A 309 -1.27 54.22 -4.99
CA SER A 309 -2.57 54.00 -4.35
C SER A 309 -2.45 54.01 -2.83
N PRO A 310 -3.49 54.45 -2.10
CA PRO A 310 -3.52 54.41 -0.65
C PRO A 310 -3.44 52.97 -0.12
N VAL A 311 -2.64 52.75 0.92
CA VAL A 311 -2.52 51.47 1.62
C VAL A 311 -3.37 51.52 2.89
N HIS A 312 -4.36 50.64 2.99
CA HIS A 312 -5.22 50.54 4.17
C HIS A 312 -4.82 49.30 4.99
N VAL A 313 -4.48 49.52 6.26
CA VAL A 313 -4.18 48.48 7.25
C VAL A 313 -5.28 48.49 8.29
N ARG A 314 -5.90 47.35 8.54
CA ARG A 314 -6.90 47.19 9.61
C ARG A 314 -6.49 46.03 10.49
N VAL A 315 -6.48 46.25 11.80
CA VAL A 315 -6.14 45.24 12.81
C VAL A 315 -7.14 45.28 13.95
#